data_AF-A0A3M2DQD0-F1
#
_entry.id   AF-A0A3M2DQD0-F1
#
_cell.length_a   1.000
_cell.length_b   1.000
_cell.length_c   1.000
_cell.angle_alpha   90.00
_cell.angle_beta   90.00
_cell.angle_gamma   90.00
#
_symmetry.space_group_name_H-M   'P 1'
#
loop_
_entity.id
_entity.type
_entity.pdbx_description
1 polymer ?
#
loop_
_entity_poly.entity_id
_entity_poly.type
_entity_poly.pdbx_seq_one_letter_code
_entity_poly.pdbx_strand_id
1 'polypeptide(L)'
;MTERYQPPRVWTWEEENGGEFAAINRPFAGARFEKELPVGKHPLQLYSMATPNGVKVTILLEELLALGIDGAEYDAWYIDIREGDQFSSGFVDINPNSKIPALVDCSGEVPIPVFESGAILLYLAEKFDKFIPRQGQQRAACLSWLFWQVGSAPYVGGGFGHFYCYAPEKIKYAIDRFTMETKRQLDVLDKHLADKQYICGNDYTIADMAIWPWYGQLMLGDLYQAAEFLNVTEYQNLMRWSQEIAERPAVQRGRRVNRTWGAPETQLPERHSADDF
;
A
#
# COMPACT_ATOMS: atom_id res chain seq x y z
N MET A 1 -21.40 34.71 -16.25
CA MET A 1 -21.29 34.14 -14.89
C MET A 1 -21.52 32.65 -15.04
N THR A 2 -20.54 31.82 -14.73
CA THR A 2 -20.76 30.36 -14.68
C THR A 2 -21.64 30.07 -13.47
N GLU A 3 -22.75 29.37 -13.69
CA GLU A 3 -23.61 28.93 -12.59
C GLU A 3 -22.81 28.05 -11.64
N ARG A 4 -22.92 28.32 -10.33
CA ARG A 4 -22.29 27.48 -9.31
C ARG A 4 -23.06 26.17 -9.20
N TYR A 5 -22.34 25.04 -9.19
CA TYR A 5 -22.93 23.73 -8.94
C TYR A 5 -23.69 23.70 -7.61
N GLN A 6 -24.90 23.12 -7.64
CA GLN A 6 -25.72 22.88 -6.46
C GLN A 6 -25.93 21.37 -6.32
N PRO A 7 -25.40 20.72 -5.27
CA PRO A 7 -25.64 19.29 -5.04
C PRO A 7 -27.14 19.00 -4.98
N PRO A 8 -27.63 17.92 -5.63
CA PRO A 8 -29.03 17.53 -5.52
C PRO A 8 -29.35 17.05 -4.10
N ARG A 9 -30.63 17.09 -3.71
CA ARG A 9 -31.09 16.59 -2.41
C ARG A 9 -30.76 15.11 -2.19
N VAL A 10 -30.78 14.33 -3.27
CA VAL A 10 -30.41 12.92 -3.31
C VAL A 10 -29.42 12.77 -4.44
N TRP A 11 -28.23 12.26 -4.13
CA TRP A 11 -27.21 11.98 -5.13
C TRP A 11 -27.64 10.82 -6.03
N THR A 12 -27.43 10.96 -7.33
CA THR A 12 -27.64 9.91 -8.34
C THR A 12 -26.33 9.64 -9.05
N TRP A 13 -26.07 8.37 -9.38
CA TRP A 13 -24.89 8.02 -10.15
C TRP A 13 -25.13 8.34 -11.62
N GLU A 14 -24.46 9.37 -12.11
CA GLU A 14 -24.37 9.71 -13.53
C GLU A 14 -23.14 8.98 -14.09
N GLU A 15 -23.31 8.19 -15.16
CA GLU A 15 -22.27 7.29 -15.69
C GLU A 15 -20.99 8.03 -16.17
N GLU A 16 -21.05 9.35 -16.33
CA GLU A 16 -19.94 10.21 -16.74
C GLU A 16 -19.20 10.79 -15.53
N ASN A 17 -18.30 10.02 -14.95
CA ASN A 17 -17.25 10.58 -14.10
C ASN A 17 -15.91 10.23 -14.73
N GLY A 18 -15.49 11.02 -15.72
CA GLY A 18 -14.25 10.78 -16.47
C GLY A 18 -13.01 10.64 -15.58
N GLY A 19 -11.90 10.15 -16.14
CA GLY A 19 -10.65 9.90 -15.42
C GLY A 19 -10.22 8.43 -15.46
N GLU A 20 -8.99 8.15 -15.04
CA GLU A 20 -8.35 6.82 -15.22
C GLU A 20 -9.13 5.65 -14.59
N PHE A 21 -9.89 5.90 -13.51
CA PHE A 21 -10.63 4.86 -12.78
C PHE A 21 -12.16 4.89 -12.99
N ALA A 22 -12.63 5.65 -13.99
CA ALA A 22 -14.06 5.75 -14.32
C ALA A 22 -14.70 4.39 -14.63
N ALA A 23 -13.97 3.53 -15.33
CA ALA A 23 -14.44 2.21 -15.73
C ALA A 23 -14.71 1.28 -14.55
N ILE A 24 -14.04 1.47 -13.40
CA ILE A 24 -14.10 0.56 -12.25
C ILE A 24 -14.92 1.08 -11.07
N ASN A 25 -14.92 2.39 -10.81
CA ASN A 25 -15.56 2.98 -9.63
C ASN A 25 -17.10 2.88 -9.72
N ARG A 26 -17.75 2.39 -8.67
CA ARG A 26 -19.20 2.21 -8.60
C ARG A 26 -19.72 2.57 -7.19
N PRO A 27 -21.00 2.95 -7.05
CA PRO A 27 -21.62 3.20 -5.74
C PRO A 27 -22.08 1.91 -5.02
N PHE A 28 -21.81 0.73 -5.59
CA PHE A 28 -22.15 -0.58 -5.02
C PHE A 28 -20.93 -1.51 -5.00
N ALA A 29 -20.92 -2.42 -4.02
CA ALA A 29 -19.91 -3.46 -3.83
C ALA A 29 -20.37 -4.81 -4.40
N GLY A 30 -19.54 -5.85 -4.20
CA GLY A 30 -19.85 -7.23 -4.57
C GLY A 30 -19.22 -7.70 -5.87
N ALA A 31 -19.33 -9.00 -6.11
CA ALA A 31 -18.78 -9.65 -7.29
C ALA A 31 -19.52 -9.21 -8.56
N ARG A 32 -18.78 -9.06 -9.65
CA ARG A 32 -19.28 -8.65 -10.97
C ARG A 32 -19.21 -9.77 -12.00
N PHE A 33 -18.39 -10.79 -11.74
CA PHE A 33 -18.25 -11.97 -12.58
C PHE A 33 -17.72 -13.14 -11.75
N GLU A 34 -18.03 -14.36 -12.19
CA GLU A 34 -17.54 -15.59 -11.57
C GLU A 34 -16.11 -15.89 -12.02
N LYS A 35 -15.18 -16.00 -11.06
CA LYS A 35 -13.78 -16.41 -11.30
C LYS A 35 -13.16 -16.83 -9.97
N GLU A 36 -12.73 -18.08 -9.92
CA GLU A 36 -11.96 -18.61 -8.80
C GLU A 36 -10.55 -18.02 -8.76
N LEU A 37 -9.99 -17.88 -7.56
CA LEU A 37 -8.60 -17.47 -7.39
C LEU A 37 -7.66 -18.66 -7.57
N PRO A 38 -6.49 -18.48 -8.23
CA PRO A 38 -5.47 -19.51 -8.26
C PRO A 38 -4.88 -19.75 -6.87
N VAL A 39 -4.47 -20.98 -6.58
CA VAL A 39 -3.82 -21.38 -5.33
C VAL A 39 -2.55 -22.17 -5.67
N GLY A 40 -1.41 -21.70 -5.17
CA GLY A 40 -0.11 -22.34 -5.37
C GLY A 40 0.26 -23.29 -4.24
N LYS A 41 1.56 -23.62 -4.15
CA LYS A 41 2.07 -24.63 -3.22
C LYS A 41 2.44 -24.06 -1.85
N HIS A 42 2.60 -22.75 -1.75
CA HIS A 42 3.15 -22.09 -0.56
C HIS A 42 2.07 -21.82 0.50
N PRO A 43 2.46 -21.74 1.78
CA PRO A 43 1.50 -21.54 2.87
C PRO A 43 0.76 -20.21 2.80
N LEU A 44 1.33 -19.18 2.20
CA LEU A 44 0.73 -17.85 2.11
C LEU A 44 0.35 -17.54 0.65
N GLN A 45 -0.93 -17.31 0.39
CA GLN A 45 -1.45 -16.93 -0.93
C GLN A 45 -1.77 -15.43 -0.92
N LEU A 46 -0.99 -14.63 -1.63
CA LEU A 46 -1.15 -13.19 -1.75
C LEU A 46 -1.79 -12.85 -3.10
N TYR A 47 -2.85 -12.05 -3.09
CA TYR A 47 -3.52 -11.53 -4.28
C TYR A 47 -3.37 -10.01 -4.29
N SER A 48 -2.51 -9.50 -5.18
CA SER A 48 -2.00 -8.14 -5.03
C SER A 48 -1.54 -7.49 -6.35
N MET A 49 -1.07 -6.25 -6.23
CA MET A 49 -0.46 -5.43 -7.28
C MET A 49 0.59 -4.54 -6.62
N ALA A 50 1.69 -4.21 -7.31
CA ALA A 50 2.82 -3.41 -6.78
C ALA A 50 2.51 -1.92 -6.53
N THR A 51 1.29 -1.59 -6.14
CA THR A 51 0.95 -0.29 -5.54
C THR A 51 1.64 -0.14 -4.18
N PRO A 52 1.73 1.07 -3.60
CA PRO A 52 2.24 1.25 -2.25
C PRO A 52 1.62 0.31 -1.22
N ASN A 53 0.33 -0.05 -1.32
CA ASN A 53 -0.31 -0.96 -0.37
C ASN A 53 0.12 -2.42 -0.54
N GLY A 54 0.29 -2.90 -1.78
CA GLY A 54 0.78 -4.26 -2.05
C GLY A 54 2.24 -4.42 -1.63
N VAL A 55 3.07 -3.42 -1.93
CA VAL A 55 4.50 -3.41 -1.61
C VAL A 55 4.75 -3.53 -0.11
N LYS A 56 3.87 -3.02 0.77
CA LYS A 56 4.00 -3.23 2.23
C LYS A 56 4.13 -4.70 2.59
N VAL A 57 3.24 -5.51 2.02
CA VAL A 57 3.11 -6.94 2.35
C VAL A 57 4.28 -7.72 1.77
N THR A 58 4.64 -7.46 0.52
CA THR A 58 5.76 -8.14 -0.14
C THR A 58 7.10 -7.76 0.50
N ILE A 59 7.28 -6.53 0.99
CA ILE A 59 8.44 -6.16 1.81
C ILE A 59 8.50 -7.02 3.07
N LEU A 60 7.40 -7.13 3.84
CA LEU A 60 7.41 -7.92 5.07
C LEU A 60 7.72 -9.40 4.79
N LEU A 61 7.10 -9.99 3.75
CA LEU A 61 7.36 -11.37 3.36
C LEU A 61 8.84 -11.58 2.99
N GLU A 62 9.41 -10.69 2.17
CA GLU A 62 10.83 -10.76 1.80
C GLU A 62 11.78 -10.54 2.98
N GLU A 63 11.39 -9.71 3.96
CA GLU A 63 12.14 -9.51 5.21
C GLU A 63 12.10 -10.74 6.11
N LEU A 64 10.95 -11.42 6.19
CA LEU A 64 10.80 -12.69 6.90
C LEU A 64 11.63 -13.80 6.23
N LEU A 65 11.60 -13.89 4.90
CA LEU A 65 12.43 -14.84 4.13
C LEU A 65 13.93 -14.55 4.30
N ALA A 66 14.33 -13.28 4.35
CA ALA A 66 15.72 -12.90 4.62
C ALA A 66 16.20 -13.34 6.03
N LEU A 67 15.28 -13.55 6.97
CA LEU A 67 15.56 -14.14 8.28
C LEU A 67 15.52 -15.67 8.30
N GLY A 68 15.27 -16.34 7.16
CA GLY A 68 15.19 -17.80 7.05
C GLY A 68 13.91 -18.38 7.63
N ILE A 69 12.79 -17.64 7.62
CA ILE A 69 11.51 -18.13 8.12
C ILE A 69 10.80 -18.91 7.03
N ASP A 70 10.93 -20.24 7.05
CA ASP A 70 10.37 -21.14 6.04
C ASP A 70 8.84 -20.99 5.87
N GLY A 71 8.12 -20.70 6.97
CA GLY A 71 6.67 -20.50 6.94
C GLY A 71 6.20 -19.23 6.23
N ALA A 72 7.13 -18.32 5.87
CA ALA A 72 6.83 -17.07 5.17
C ALA A 72 6.88 -17.20 3.63
N GLU A 73 7.19 -18.38 3.10
CA GLU A 73 7.08 -18.67 1.67
C GLU A 73 5.67 -18.37 1.16
N TYR A 74 5.58 -17.77 -0.03
CA TYR A 74 4.32 -17.22 -0.53
C TYR A 74 4.18 -17.31 -2.06
N ASP A 75 2.95 -17.50 -2.52
CA ASP A 75 2.58 -17.27 -3.92
C ASP A 75 1.95 -15.88 -4.02
N ALA A 76 2.50 -14.99 -4.84
CA ALA A 76 1.94 -13.66 -5.08
C ALA A 76 1.34 -13.56 -6.48
N TRP A 77 0.03 -13.69 -6.55
CA TRP A 77 -0.78 -13.63 -7.76
C TRP A 77 -1.11 -12.19 -8.14
N TYR A 78 -0.98 -11.87 -9.43
CA TYR A 78 -1.26 -10.53 -9.93
C TYR A 78 -2.78 -10.30 -10.06
N ILE A 79 -3.25 -9.19 -9.51
CA ILE A 79 -4.64 -8.72 -9.61
C ILE A 79 -4.64 -7.38 -10.34
N ASP A 80 -5.11 -7.35 -11.59
CA ASP A 80 -5.17 -6.11 -12.34
C ASP A 80 -6.36 -5.26 -11.90
N ILE A 81 -6.08 -4.25 -11.05
CA ILE A 81 -7.14 -3.39 -10.53
C ILE A 81 -7.77 -2.48 -11.59
N ARG A 82 -7.11 -2.29 -12.74
CA ARG A 82 -7.58 -1.45 -13.86
C ARG A 82 -8.58 -2.21 -14.72
N GLU A 83 -8.35 -3.52 -14.88
CA GLU A 83 -9.27 -4.43 -15.60
C GLU A 83 -10.39 -4.97 -14.71
N GLY A 84 -10.32 -4.77 -13.39
CA GLY A 84 -11.40 -5.10 -12.47
C GLY A 84 -11.32 -6.50 -11.86
N ASP A 85 -10.15 -7.14 -11.85
CA ASP A 85 -9.95 -8.48 -11.26
C ASP A 85 -10.40 -8.59 -9.79
N GLN A 86 -10.31 -7.49 -9.04
CA GLN A 86 -10.75 -7.35 -7.64
C GLN A 86 -12.26 -7.51 -7.44
N PHE A 87 -13.04 -7.61 -8.52
CA PHE A 87 -14.49 -7.83 -8.50
C PHE A 87 -14.88 -9.25 -8.93
N SER A 88 -13.93 -10.17 -9.08
CA SER A 88 -14.23 -11.60 -9.21
C SER A 88 -14.87 -12.16 -7.94
N SER A 89 -15.70 -13.20 -8.06
CA SER A 89 -16.28 -13.89 -6.91
C SER A 89 -15.22 -14.36 -5.92
N GLY A 90 -14.17 -15.03 -6.38
CA GLY A 90 -13.08 -15.49 -5.52
C GLY A 90 -12.33 -14.37 -4.79
N PHE A 91 -12.11 -13.20 -5.42
CA PHE A 91 -11.49 -12.07 -4.74
C PHE A 91 -12.42 -11.43 -3.70
N VAL A 92 -13.71 -11.30 -4.02
CA VAL A 92 -14.70 -10.73 -3.09
C VAL A 92 -14.90 -11.61 -1.87
N ASP A 93 -14.79 -12.93 -2.01
CA ASP A 93 -14.89 -13.89 -0.90
C ASP A 93 -13.78 -13.69 0.15
N ILE A 94 -12.55 -13.36 -0.29
CA ILE A 94 -11.43 -13.09 0.62
C ILE A 94 -11.33 -11.63 1.06
N ASN A 95 -11.89 -10.70 0.26
CA ASN A 95 -11.99 -9.30 0.61
C ASN A 95 -13.28 -8.67 0.04
N PRO A 96 -14.35 -8.50 0.86
CA PRO A 96 -15.60 -7.91 0.40
C PRO A 96 -15.49 -6.42 0.05
N ASN A 97 -14.37 -5.76 0.40
CA ASN A 97 -14.05 -4.38 0.02
C ASN A 97 -13.47 -4.26 -1.41
N SER A 98 -13.17 -5.38 -2.08
CA SER A 98 -12.59 -5.40 -3.43
C SER A 98 -11.35 -4.50 -3.56
N LYS A 99 -10.40 -4.61 -2.63
CA LYS A 99 -9.11 -3.90 -2.70
C LYS A 99 -7.94 -4.83 -2.46
N ILE A 100 -6.87 -4.64 -3.22
CA ILE A 100 -5.57 -5.25 -2.91
C ILE A 100 -4.86 -4.48 -1.78
N PRO A 101 -3.92 -5.12 -1.06
CA PRO A 101 -3.67 -6.56 -1.05
C PRO A 101 -4.71 -7.34 -0.24
N ALA A 102 -4.92 -8.60 -0.60
CA ALA A 102 -5.62 -9.60 0.20
C ALA A 102 -4.76 -10.87 0.30
N LEU A 103 -4.73 -11.53 1.45
CA LEU A 103 -3.92 -12.71 1.72
C LEU A 103 -4.78 -13.83 2.27
N VAL A 104 -4.48 -15.07 1.92
CA VAL A 104 -5.03 -16.27 2.56
C VAL A 104 -3.88 -17.08 3.15
N ASP A 105 -3.93 -17.30 4.46
CA ASP A 105 -2.99 -18.19 5.14
C ASP A 105 -3.53 -19.63 5.12
N CYS A 106 -2.88 -20.48 4.34
CA CYS A 106 -3.17 -21.90 4.15
C CYS A 106 -2.25 -22.82 4.96
N SER A 107 -1.52 -22.30 5.96
CA SER A 107 -0.60 -23.11 6.78
C SER A 107 -1.31 -23.98 7.84
N GLY A 108 -2.57 -23.68 8.16
CA GLY A 108 -3.40 -24.45 9.08
C GLY A 108 -4.43 -25.35 8.38
N GLU A 109 -5.25 -26.06 9.17
CA GLU A 109 -6.31 -26.92 8.63
C GLU A 109 -7.42 -26.13 7.91
N VAL A 110 -7.68 -24.91 8.36
CA VAL A 110 -8.69 -24.01 7.79
C VAL A 110 -7.98 -22.76 7.26
N PRO A 111 -8.10 -22.45 5.96
CA PRO A 111 -7.53 -21.23 5.40
C PRO A 111 -8.09 -19.97 6.07
N ILE A 112 -7.22 -19.00 6.35
CA ILE A 112 -7.59 -17.74 7.02
C ILE A 112 -7.43 -16.57 6.04
N PRO A 113 -8.53 -15.98 5.53
CA PRO A 113 -8.45 -14.77 4.73
C PRO A 113 -8.15 -13.55 5.62
N VAL A 114 -7.21 -12.71 5.18
CA VAL A 114 -6.80 -11.47 5.83
C VAL A 114 -6.70 -10.37 4.77
N PHE A 115 -7.47 -9.31 4.91
CA PHE A 115 -7.47 -8.16 4.01
C PHE A 115 -7.21 -6.86 4.78
N GLU A 116 -6.90 -5.77 4.05
CA GLU A 116 -6.26 -4.54 4.52
C GLU A 116 -4.75 -4.72 4.80
N SER A 117 -3.92 -3.92 4.13
CA SER A 117 -2.46 -4.06 4.22
C SER A 117 -1.93 -3.92 5.66
N GLY A 118 -2.56 -3.08 6.48
CA GLY A 118 -2.16 -2.92 7.89
C GLY A 118 -2.50 -4.14 8.74
N ALA A 119 -3.64 -4.79 8.47
CA ALA A 119 -4.03 -6.03 9.15
C ALA A 119 -3.13 -7.20 8.72
N ILE A 120 -2.79 -7.30 7.43
CA ILE A 120 -1.86 -8.33 6.93
C ILE A 120 -0.48 -8.15 7.56
N LEU A 121 0.05 -6.92 7.61
CA LEU A 121 1.33 -6.64 8.29
C LEU A 121 1.31 -7.07 9.76
N LEU A 122 0.27 -6.70 10.50
CA LEU A 122 0.12 -7.06 11.91
C LEU A 122 -0.01 -8.58 12.09
N TYR A 123 -0.84 -9.24 11.28
CA TYR A 123 -1.05 -10.68 11.29
C TYR A 123 0.26 -11.46 11.08
N LEU A 124 1.02 -11.14 10.04
CA LEU A 124 2.27 -11.82 9.74
C LEU A 124 3.35 -11.53 10.80
N ALA A 125 3.42 -10.29 11.30
CA ALA A 125 4.34 -9.92 12.37
C ALA A 125 4.05 -10.68 13.67
N GLU A 126 2.78 -10.89 14.02
CA GLU A 126 2.37 -11.70 15.16
C GLU A 126 2.58 -13.19 14.94
N LYS A 127 2.21 -13.71 13.76
CA LYS A 127 2.36 -15.12 13.39
C LYS A 127 3.81 -15.59 13.52
N PHE A 128 4.75 -14.75 13.10
CA PHE A 128 6.17 -15.08 13.10
C PHE A 128 6.97 -14.44 14.23
N ASP A 129 6.33 -13.61 15.07
CA ASP A 129 6.97 -12.88 16.16
C ASP A 129 8.20 -12.07 15.69
N LYS A 130 8.01 -11.29 14.61
CA LYS A 130 9.04 -10.43 13.99
C LYS A 130 8.51 -9.05 13.65
N PHE A 131 9.41 -8.08 13.62
CA PHE A 131 9.15 -6.69 13.19
C PHE A 131 8.05 -5.95 13.97
N ILE A 132 7.68 -6.45 15.14
CA ILE A 132 6.77 -5.79 16.07
C ILE A 132 7.21 -6.07 17.52
N PRO A 133 7.21 -5.06 18.41
CA PRO A 133 7.42 -5.32 19.83
C PRO A 133 6.29 -6.19 20.41
N ARG A 134 6.65 -7.17 21.25
CA ARG A 134 5.69 -8.14 21.82
C ARG A 134 4.65 -7.51 22.75
N GLN A 135 5.03 -6.53 23.56
CA GLN A 135 4.16 -5.92 24.57
C GLN A 135 4.67 -4.56 25.05
N GLY A 136 3.90 -3.90 25.91
CA GLY A 136 4.31 -2.68 26.59
C GLY A 136 4.28 -1.42 25.72
N GLN A 137 5.00 -0.40 26.16
CA GLN A 137 4.98 0.93 25.58
C GLN A 137 5.45 0.95 24.12
N GLN A 138 6.47 0.17 23.78
CA GLN A 138 7.00 0.09 22.42
C GLN A 138 5.97 -0.50 21.45
N ARG A 139 5.20 -1.51 21.89
CA ARG A 139 4.12 -2.08 21.07
C ARG A 139 3.04 -1.05 20.81
N ALA A 140 2.61 -0.33 21.86
CA ALA A 140 1.60 0.73 21.72
C ALA A 140 2.06 1.83 20.75
N ALA A 141 3.33 2.24 20.82
CA ALA A 141 3.92 3.20 19.89
C ALA A 141 3.93 2.68 18.44
N CYS A 142 4.34 1.43 18.23
CA CYS A 142 4.36 0.80 16.91
C CYS A 142 2.96 0.73 16.28
N LEU A 143 1.97 0.27 17.05
CA LEU A 143 0.58 0.25 16.60
C LEU A 143 0.05 1.67 16.32
N SER A 144 0.40 2.66 17.14
CA SER A 144 -0.01 4.05 16.90
C SER A 144 0.46 4.57 15.54
N TRP A 145 1.70 4.25 15.14
CA TRP A 145 2.23 4.64 13.84
C TRP A 145 1.69 3.80 12.68
N LEU A 146 1.47 2.50 12.88
CA LEU A 146 0.81 1.65 11.89
C LEU A 146 -0.61 2.17 11.58
N PHE A 147 -1.40 2.47 12.62
CA PHE A 147 -2.75 3.00 12.44
C PHE A 147 -2.76 4.45 11.95
N TRP A 148 -1.78 5.27 12.35
CA TRP A 148 -1.56 6.57 11.73
C TRP A 148 -1.41 6.43 10.21
N GLN A 149 -0.56 5.50 9.75
CA GLN A 149 -0.31 5.25 8.34
C GLN A 149 -1.58 4.82 7.59
N VAL A 150 -2.36 3.90 8.18
CA VAL A 150 -3.63 3.44 7.61
C VAL A 150 -4.62 4.60 7.49
N GLY A 151 -4.69 5.49 8.48
CA GLY A 151 -5.57 6.66 8.46
C GLY A 151 -5.07 7.83 7.60
N SER A 152 -3.75 7.93 7.34
CA SER A 152 -3.13 9.06 6.65
C SER A 152 -3.02 8.85 5.14
N ALA A 153 -2.71 7.62 4.70
CA ALA A 153 -2.54 7.30 3.28
C ALA A 153 -3.74 7.61 2.37
N PRO A 154 -5.01 7.51 2.82
CA PRO A 154 -6.15 7.94 2.02
C PRO A 154 -6.09 9.41 1.57
N TYR A 155 -5.52 10.30 2.40
CA TYR A 155 -5.32 11.71 2.02
C TYR A 155 -4.23 11.87 0.96
N VAL A 156 -3.21 10.99 0.97
CA VAL A 156 -2.10 11.02 0.01
C VAL A 156 -2.52 10.43 -1.32
N GLY A 157 -3.10 9.22 -1.35
CA GLY A 157 -3.49 8.55 -2.58
C GLY A 157 -4.83 9.04 -3.13
N GLY A 158 -5.90 8.90 -2.33
CA GLY A 158 -7.26 9.25 -2.73
C GLY A 158 -7.55 10.76 -2.73
N GLY A 159 -6.74 11.54 -2.03
CA GLY A 159 -6.75 12.99 -2.08
C GLY A 159 -5.70 13.51 -3.07
N PHE A 160 -4.48 13.71 -2.58
CA PHE A 160 -3.41 14.38 -3.33
C PHE A 160 -3.15 13.71 -4.67
N GLY A 161 -2.81 12.43 -4.71
CA GLY A 161 -2.52 11.69 -5.94
C GLY A 161 -3.68 11.71 -6.94
N HIS A 162 -4.92 11.55 -6.47
CA HIS A 162 -6.10 11.67 -7.33
C HIS A 162 -6.21 13.05 -7.97
N PHE A 163 -6.29 14.12 -7.19
CA PHE A 163 -6.51 15.46 -7.73
C PHE A 163 -5.29 16.04 -8.47
N TYR A 164 -4.07 15.63 -8.07
CA TYR A 164 -2.83 16.09 -8.69
C TYR A 164 -2.49 15.32 -9.96
N CYS A 165 -2.63 13.99 -9.99
CA CYS A 165 -2.24 13.16 -11.15
C CYS A 165 -3.42 12.73 -12.02
N TYR A 166 -4.44 12.11 -11.41
CA TYR A 166 -5.41 11.27 -12.14
C TYR A 166 -6.69 11.98 -12.56
N ALA A 167 -7.09 13.03 -11.85
CA ALA A 167 -8.30 13.79 -12.17
C ALA A 167 -8.15 14.42 -13.57
N PRO A 168 -9.19 14.32 -14.43
CA PRO A 168 -9.15 14.84 -15.80
C PRO A 168 -9.03 16.37 -15.83
N GLU A 169 -9.49 17.04 -14.77
CA GLU A 169 -9.39 18.50 -14.60
C GLU A 169 -8.60 18.86 -13.33
N LYS A 170 -7.84 19.96 -13.40
CA LYS A 170 -7.06 20.47 -12.27
C LYS A 170 -7.90 21.40 -11.42
N ILE A 171 -8.45 20.86 -10.34
CA ILE A 171 -9.27 21.60 -9.37
C ILE A 171 -8.37 22.21 -8.29
N LYS A 172 -8.01 23.49 -8.46
CA LYS A 172 -7.07 24.19 -7.56
C LYS A 172 -7.40 24.02 -6.07
N TYR A 173 -8.67 24.19 -5.69
CA TYR A 173 -9.09 24.05 -4.29
C TYR A 173 -8.79 22.65 -3.71
N ALA A 174 -9.05 21.59 -4.48
CA ALA A 174 -8.81 20.23 -4.04
C ALA A 174 -7.31 19.92 -4.00
N ILE A 175 -6.56 20.33 -5.03
CA ILE A 175 -5.10 20.18 -5.07
C ILE A 175 -4.46 20.89 -3.87
N ASP A 176 -4.78 22.16 -3.63
CA ASP A 176 -4.23 22.91 -2.49
C ASP A 176 -4.54 22.22 -1.15
N ARG A 177 -5.80 21.79 -0.94
CA ARG A 177 -6.22 21.13 0.29
C ARG A 177 -5.41 19.87 0.58
N PHE A 178 -5.31 18.96 -0.39
CA PHE A 178 -4.64 17.69 -0.16
C PHE A 178 -3.11 17.81 -0.25
N THR A 179 -2.58 18.78 -0.99
CA THR A 179 -1.14 19.10 -0.95
C THR A 179 -0.74 19.60 0.42
N MET A 180 -1.54 20.49 1.02
CA MET A 180 -1.29 21.01 2.37
C MET A 180 -1.29 19.88 3.41
N GLU A 181 -2.26 18.97 3.35
CA GLU A 181 -2.30 17.81 4.25
C GLU A 181 -1.14 16.84 4.00
N THR A 182 -0.79 16.54 2.75
CA THR A 182 0.38 15.70 2.44
C THR A 182 1.67 16.32 2.96
N LYS A 183 1.90 17.63 2.75
CA LYS A 183 3.07 18.33 3.31
C LYS A 183 3.07 18.34 4.84
N ARG A 184 1.92 18.45 5.50
CA ARG A 184 1.79 18.33 6.96
C ARG A 184 2.17 16.92 7.44
N GLN A 185 1.76 15.87 6.73
CA GLN A 185 2.12 14.50 7.06
C GLN A 185 3.63 14.24 6.86
N LEU A 186 4.23 14.76 5.78
CA LEU A 186 5.67 14.74 5.58
C LEU A 186 6.41 15.44 6.73
N ASP A 187 5.93 16.62 7.15
CA ASP A 187 6.51 17.38 8.28
C ASP A 187 6.39 16.65 9.62
N VAL A 188 5.27 15.95 9.88
CA VAL A 188 5.12 15.10 11.07
C VAL A 188 6.17 13.99 11.08
N LEU A 189 6.33 13.29 9.97
CA LEU A 189 7.31 12.20 9.87
C LEU A 189 8.74 12.73 10.00
N ASP A 190 9.07 13.83 9.32
CA ASP A 190 10.41 14.42 9.37
C ASP A 190 10.81 14.82 10.79
N LYS A 191 9.93 15.56 11.50
CA LYS A 191 10.16 15.95 12.89
C LYS A 191 10.27 14.75 13.81
N HIS A 192 9.45 13.72 13.60
CA HIS A 192 9.48 12.51 14.42
C HIS A 192 10.78 11.70 14.25
N LEU A 193 11.34 11.73 13.04
CA LEU A 193 12.58 11.05 12.67
C LEU A 193 13.84 11.87 13.00
N ALA A 194 13.73 13.11 13.50
CA ALA A 194 14.88 13.97 13.78
C ALA A 194 15.87 13.34 14.77
N ASP A 195 15.37 12.58 15.75
CA ASP A 195 16.15 11.92 16.81
C ASP A 195 15.99 10.40 16.83
N LYS A 196 15.43 9.81 15.77
CA LYS A 196 15.17 8.36 15.66
C LYS A 196 15.70 7.82 14.33
N GLN A 197 16.23 6.61 14.38
CA GLN A 197 16.66 5.91 13.18
C GLN A 197 15.46 5.41 12.38
N TYR A 198 14.45 4.88 13.08
CA TYR A 198 13.20 4.35 12.53
C TYR A 198 12.00 4.95 13.27
N ILE A 199 10.80 4.71 12.74
CA ILE A 199 9.56 5.25 13.28
C ILE A 199 9.33 4.84 14.75
N CYS A 200 9.78 3.65 15.14
CA CYS A 200 9.64 3.14 16.50
C CYS A 200 10.91 3.28 17.36
N GLY A 201 11.87 4.13 16.97
CA GLY A 201 13.14 4.32 17.69
C GLY A 201 14.31 3.76 16.90
N ASN A 202 14.99 2.74 17.43
CA ASN A 202 16.17 2.13 16.79
C ASN A 202 15.86 0.84 16.03
N ASP A 203 14.67 0.27 16.23
CA ASP A 203 14.28 -0.99 15.60
C ASP A 203 13.39 -0.72 14.37
N TYR A 204 13.69 -1.42 13.27
CA TYR A 204 12.88 -1.43 12.06
C TYR A 204 11.63 -2.31 12.28
N THR A 205 10.45 -1.76 12.01
CA THR A 205 9.17 -2.42 12.34
C THR A 205 8.19 -2.42 11.17
N ILE A 206 7.06 -3.12 11.32
CA ILE A 206 5.95 -3.02 10.38
C ILE A 206 5.37 -1.60 10.23
N ALA A 207 5.59 -0.71 11.20
CA ALA A 207 5.21 0.70 11.02
C ALA A 207 6.05 1.37 9.92
N ASP A 208 7.35 1.09 9.88
CA ASP A 208 8.23 1.58 8.81
C ASP A 208 7.84 0.96 7.47
N MET A 209 7.58 -0.35 7.43
CA MET A 209 7.14 -1.08 6.23
C MET A 209 5.78 -0.57 5.70
N ALA A 210 4.90 -0.10 6.59
CA ALA A 210 3.63 0.51 6.21
C ALA A 210 3.83 1.91 5.61
N ILE A 211 4.71 2.71 6.21
CA ILE A 211 4.89 4.12 5.87
C ILE A 211 5.74 4.27 4.60
N TRP A 212 6.79 3.47 4.45
CA TRP A 212 7.82 3.66 3.44
C TRP A 212 7.31 3.57 2.00
N PRO A 213 6.46 2.61 1.63
CA PRO A 213 5.94 2.53 0.26
C PRO A 213 5.14 3.76 -0.18
N TRP A 214 4.57 4.53 0.78
CA TRP A 214 3.84 5.77 0.50
C TRP A 214 4.75 6.98 0.58
N TYR A 215 5.34 7.23 1.75
CA TYR A 215 6.08 8.46 2.01
C TYR A 215 7.52 8.36 1.52
N GLY A 216 8.17 7.22 1.70
CA GLY A 216 9.52 6.99 1.18
C GLY A 216 9.58 7.09 -0.34
N GLN A 217 8.64 6.46 -1.04
CA GLN A 217 8.59 6.57 -2.51
C GLN A 217 8.25 7.99 -2.99
N LEU A 218 7.41 8.75 -2.28
CA LEU A 218 7.21 10.18 -2.57
C LEU A 218 8.51 10.98 -2.45
N MET A 219 9.26 10.75 -1.37
CA MET A 219 10.54 11.41 -1.13
C MET A 219 11.57 11.08 -2.21
N LEU A 220 11.62 9.82 -2.65
CA LEU A 220 12.53 9.36 -3.71
C LEU A 220 12.07 9.75 -5.13
N GLY A 221 10.88 10.34 -5.27
CA GLY A 221 10.31 10.74 -6.56
C GLY A 221 9.72 9.61 -7.40
N ASP A 222 9.55 8.43 -6.80
CA ASP A 222 9.00 7.24 -7.45
C ASP A 222 7.46 7.20 -7.47
N LEU A 223 6.79 8.18 -6.83
CA LEU A 223 5.33 8.26 -6.78
C LEU A 223 4.84 9.62 -7.30
N TYR A 224 3.85 9.59 -8.20
CA TYR A 224 3.11 10.74 -8.70
C TYR A 224 3.90 11.82 -9.45
N GLN A 225 5.21 11.63 -9.70
CA GLN A 225 6.11 12.67 -10.21
C GLN A 225 6.01 13.97 -9.37
N ALA A 226 5.78 13.83 -8.06
CA ALA A 226 5.37 14.91 -7.18
C ALA A 226 6.50 15.50 -6.33
N ALA A 227 7.72 14.96 -6.43
CA ALA A 227 8.82 15.31 -5.52
C ALA A 227 9.14 16.82 -5.53
N GLU A 228 9.27 17.40 -6.73
CA GLU A 228 9.50 18.83 -6.91
C GLU A 228 8.31 19.65 -6.38
N PHE A 229 7.09 19.27 -6.75
CA PHE A 229 5.88 19.99 -6.35
C PHE A 229 5.66 20.01 -4.83
N LEU A 230 5.99 18.92 -4.14
CA LEU A 230 5.91 18.83 -2.68
C LEU A 230 7.12 19.45 -1.97
N ASN A 231 8.14 19.88 -2.71
CA ASN A 231 9.43 20.35 -2.21
C ASN A 231 10.06 19.37 -1.20
N VAL A 232 10.22 18.11 -1.62
CA VAL A 232 10.65 17.03 -0.70
C VAL A 232 12.03 17.27 -0.08
N THR A 233 12.87 18.13 -0.67
CA THR A 233 14.21 18.46 -0.16
C THR A 233 14.18 19.19 1.19
N GLU A 234 13.04 19.74 1.61
CA GLU A 234 12.84 20.33 2.94
C GLU A 234 12.87 19.29 4.07
N TYR A 235 12.52 18.03 3.78
CA TYR A 235 12.34 16.98 4.79
C TYR A 235 13.57 16.07 4.86
N GLN A 236 14.66 16.59 5.43
CA GLN A 236 15.98 15.93 5.44
C GLN A 236 16.00 14.62 6.24
N ASN A 237 15.32 14.59 7.40
CA ASN A 237 15.30 13.42 8.28
C ASN A 237 14.50 12.28 7.64
N LEU A 238 13.39 12.63 6.99
CA LEU A 238 12.57 11.72 6.24
C LEU A 238 13.28 11.22 4.97
N MET A 239 14.02 12.09 4.27
CA MET A 239 14.83 11.68 3.11
C MET A 239 15.88 10.64 3.50
N ARG A 240 16.63 10.88 4.59
CA ARG A 240 17.63 9.93 5.12
C ARG A 240 16.99 8.57 5.44
N TRP A 241 15.88 8.56 6.17
CA TRP A 241 15.15 7.32 6.49
C TRP A 241 14.64 6.62 5.22
N SER A 242 14.19 7.39 4.22
CA SER A 242 13.69 6.86 2.95
C SER A 242 14.79 6.16 2.16
N GLN A 243 15.98 6.75 2.11
CA GLN A 243 17.16 6.17 1.44
C GLN A 243 17.66 4.93 2.17
N GLU A 244 17.81 4.98 3.50
CA GLU A 244 18.28 3.83 4.29
C GLU A 244 17.39 2.59 4.13
N ILE A 245 16.06 2.76 4.11
CA ILE A 245 15.14 1.64 3.88
C ILE A 245 15.19 1.15 2.42
N ALA A 246 15.38 2.06 1.45
CA ALA A 246 15.49 1.69 0.04
C ALA A 246 16.69 0.78 -0.27
N GLU A 247 17.75 0.88 0.53
CA GLU A 247 18.98 0.09 0.40
C GLU A 247 18.82 -1.34 0.92
N ARG A 248 17.76 -1.64 1.68
CA ARG A 248 17.55 -2.98 2.23
C ARG A 248 17.27 -3.99 1.10
N PRO A 249 18.00 -5.13 1.02
CA PRO A 249 17.80 -6.10 -0.06
C PRO A 249 16.37 -6.66 -0.15
N ALA A 250 15.73 -6.90 0.99
CA ALA A 250 14.34 -7.36 1.02
C ALA A 250 13.35 -6.29 0.52
N VAL A 251 13.64 -5.01 0.75
CA VAL A 251 12.86 -3.90 0.19
C VAL A 251 13.01 -3.83 -1.32
N GLN A 252 14.23 -3.96 -1.83
CA GLN A 252 14.50 -4.00 -3.27
C GLN A 252 13.76 -5.15 -3.96
N ARG A 253 13.77 -6.35 -3.36
CA ARG A 253 13.01 -7.51 -3.86
C ARG A 253 11.49 -7.27 -3.77
N GLY A 254 10.99 -6.92 -2.60
CA GLY A 254 9.54 -6.75 -2.36
C GLY A 254 8.88 -5.73 -3.27
N ARG A 255 9.60 -4.65 -3.65
CA ARG A 255 9.12 -3.62 -4.59
C ARG A 255 8.91 -4.12 -6.03
N ARG A 256 9.51 -5.24 -6.42
CA ARG A 256 9.41 -5.81 -7.77
C ARG A 256 8.17 -6.70 -7.89
N VAL A 257 7.77 -7.35 -6.80
CA VAL A 257 6.67 -8.33 -6.78
C VAL A 257 5.34 -7.69 -7.14
N ASN A 258 4.61 -8.33 -8.05
CA ASN A 258 3.37 -7.86 -8.68
C ASN A 258 3.49 -6.53 -9.45
N ARG A 259 4.70 -6.19 -9.91
CA ARG A 259 4.95 -5.00 -10.72
C ARG A 259 5.04 -5.38 -12.19
N THR A 260 4.20 -4.72 -13.00
CA THR A 260 4.08 -4.93 -14.46
C THR A 260 4.44 -3.67 -15.27
N TRP A 261 5.02 -2.65 -14.61
CA TRP A 261 5.39 -1.37 -15.21
C TRP A 261 6.78 -0.90 -14.78
N GLY A 262 7.35 0.02 -15.54
CA GLY A 262 8.73 0.49 -15.38
C GLY A 262 9.72 -0.33 -16.19
N ALA A 263 11.00 -0.21 -15.90
CA ALA A 263 12.04 -0.96 -16.62
C ALA A 263 11.92 -2.48 -16.31
N PRO A 264 12.13 -3.38 -17.29
CA PRO A 264 11.91 -4.83 -17.13
C PRO A 264 12.59 -5.46 -15.92
N GLU A 265 13.82 -5.03 -15.59
CA GLU A 265 14.59 -5.50 -14.43
C GLU A 265 13.96 -5.14 -13.07
N THR A 266 13.04 -4.18 -13.05
CA THR A 266 12.28 -3.79 -11.85
C THR A 266 10.95 -4.50 -11.73
N GLN A 267 10.59 -5.34 -12.70
CA GLN A 267 9.31 -6.05 -12.75
C GLN A 267 9.46 -7.48 -12.24
N LEU A 268 8.39 -7.97 -11.61
CA LEU A 268 8.17 -9.37 -11.29
C LEU A 268 6.65 -9.55 -11.17
N PRO A 269 5.94 -9.88 -12.27
CA PRO A 269 4.47 -9.92 -12.28
C PRO A 269 3.86 -10.85 -11.23
N GLU A 270 4.47 -12.02 -11.02
CA GLU A 270 4.08 -12.97 -9.98
C GLU A 270 5.33 -13.55 -9.33
N ARG A 271 5.20 -14.01 -8.09
CA ARG A 271 6.28 -14.70 -7.35
C ARG A 271 5.77 -16.04 -6.86
N HIS A 272 6.48 -17.10 -7.20
CA HIS A 272 6.23 -18.49 -6.81
C HIS A 272 7.49 -19.20 -6.29
N SER A 273 8.66 -18.58 -6.40
CA SER A 273 9.94 -19.06 -5.89
C SER A 273 10.90 -17.89 -5.63
N ALA A 274 11.92 -18.12 -4.81
CA ALA A 274 13.04 -17.20 -4.68
C ALA A 274 13.86 -17.09 -5.99
N ASP A 275 13.78 -18.09 -6.87
CA ASP A 275 14.48 -18.14 -8.16
C ASP A 275 13.86 -17.24 -9.25
N ASP A 276 12.71 -16.60 -8.98
CA ASP A 276 12.01 -15.77 -9.97
C ASP A 276 12.63 -14.36 -10.14
N PHE A 277 13.57 -13.96 -9.26
CA PHE A 277 14.14 -12.60 -9.20
C PHE A 277 15.27 -12.33 -10.20
#